data_AF-A0A0D9V101-F1
#
_entry.id   AF-A0A0D9V101-F1
#
_cell.length_a   1.000
_cell.length_b   1.000
_cell.length_c   1.000
_cell.angle_alpha   90.00
_cell.angle_beta   90.00
_cell.angle_gamma   90.00
#
_symmetry.space_group_name_H-M   'P 1'
#
loop_
_entity.id
_entity.type
_entity.pdbx_description
1 polymer ?
#
loop_
_entity_poly.entity_id
_entity_poly.type
_entity_poly.pdbx_seq_one_letter_code
_entity_poly.pdbx_strand_id
1 'polypeptide(L)'
;MLFLRQEAVLSGWQDSIYPQLMNISCSKVQKGSLDSRPDHIINQIHYEDAASLAIAIMKKRHRSHIFLGCDNKPLSRQEIMDSVNRSGKFDTKFQGFTGTDGPLGKRMENSKTRSEIGWEPKYPSFSEFLGLDS
;
A
#
# COMPACT_ATOMS: atom_id res chain seq x y z
N MET A 1 5.23 -2.57 3.72
CA MET A 1 6.52 -3.01 3.11
C MET A 1 6.61 -4.53 3.16
N LEU A 2 6.47 -5.23 2.03
CA LEU A 2 6.50 -6.71 2.02
C LEU A 2 7.94 -7.22 2.08
N PHE A 3 8.40 -7.56 3.28
CA PHE A 3 9.55 -8.45 3.48
C PHE A 3 9.01 -9.87 3.67
N LEU A 4 9.12 -10.70 2.64
CA LEU A 4 8.88 -12.13 2.78
C LEU A 4 10.11 -12.77 3.43
N ARG A 5 10.25 -12.62 4.75
CA ARG A 5 11.03 -13.55 5.58
C ARG A 5 10.08 -14.65 6.03
N GLN A 6 10.60 -15.88 6.14
CA GLN A 6 9.83 -17.10 6.41
C GLN A 6 9.10 -17.13 7.77
N GLU A 7 9.14 -16.05 8.55
CA GLU A 7 8.38 -15.87 9.79
C GLU A 7 7.71 -14.49 9.79
N ALA A 8 6.38 -14.48 9.78
CA ALA A 8 5.54 -13.31 9.62
C ALA A 8 5.36 -12.55 10.95
N VAL A 9 5.78 -11.28 11.00
CA VAL A 9 5.47 -10.37 12.12
C VAL A 9 4.38 -9.40 11.66
N LEU A 10 3.10 -9.72 11.88
CA LEU A 10 1.91 -9.08 11.28
C LEU A 10 1.53 -7.66 11.79
N SER A 11 2.29 -7.01 12.68
CA SER A 11 1.88 -5.75 13.32
C SER A 11 2.15 -4.45 12.54
N GLY A 12 3.02 -4.45 11.51
CA GLY A 12 3.33 -3.26 10.69
C GLY A 12 2.64 -3.16 9.32
N TRP A 13 1.59 -3.95 9.08
CA TRP A 13 1.11 -4.29 7.73
C TRP A 13 -0.19 -3.62 7.31
N GLN A 14 -0.97 -3.15 8.28
CA GLN A 14 -2.36 -2.76 8.10
C GLN A 14 -2.53 -1.56 7.14
N ASP A 15 -1.54 -0.66 7.08
CA ASP A 15 -1.58 0.53 6.23
C ASP A 15 -1.06 0.32 4.79
N SER A 16 -0.56 -0.87 4.42
CA SER A 16 0.08 -1.10 3.10
C SER A 16 -0.73 -2.00 2.16
N ILE A 17 -1.88 -2.53 2.59
CA ILE A 17 -2.70 -3.48 1.81
C ILE A 17 -4.03 -2.82 1.45
N TYR A 18 -4.41 -2.75 0.16
CA TYR A 18 -5.52 -1.87 -0.27
C TYR A 18 -6.84 -2.05 0.50
N PRO A 19 -7.41 -3.26 0.71
CA PRO A 19 -8.68 -3.36 1.44
C PRO A 19 -8.57 -2.94 2.90
N GLN A 20 -7.41 -3.16 3.52
CA GLN A 20 -7.17 -2.76 4.90
C GLN A 20 -6.99 -1.24 4.98
N LEU A 21 -6.27 -0.66 4.02
CA LEU A 21 -6.13 0.78 3.88
C LEU A 21 -7.48 1.47 3.66
N MET A 22 -8.40 0.86 2.89
CA MET A 22 -9.77 1.37 2.73
C MET A 22 -10.55 1.39 4.04
N ASN A 23 -10.49 0.30 4.82
CA ASN A 23 -11.16 0.23 6.13
C ASN A 23 -10.59 1.26 7.12
N ILE A 24 -9.27 1.44 7.13
CA ILE A 24 -8.60 2.45 7.96
C ILE A 24 -8.96 3.86 7.46
N SER A 25 -9.06 4.08 6.15
CA SER A 25 -9.45 5.38 5.61
C SER A 25 -10.88 5.73 6.01
N CYS A 26 -11.79 4.75 6.05
CA CYS A 26 -13.15 4.94 6.59
C CYS A 26 -13.13 5.43 8.05
N SER A 27 -12.35 4.79 8.93
CA SER A 27 -12.27 5.21 10.34
C SER A 27 -11.63 6.60 10.50
N LYS A 28 -10.67 6.94 9.64
CA LYS A 28 -10.05 8.27 9.59
C LYS A 28 -11.04 9.35 9.14
N VAL A 29 -11.85 9.06 8.12
CA VAL A 29 -12.95 9.94 7.69
C VAL A 29 -13.91 10.21 8.85
N GLN A 30 -14.33 9.16 9.57
CA GLN A 30 -15.22 9.29 10.74
C GLN A 30 -14.62 10.12 11.88
N LYS A 31 -13.30 10.02 12.11
CA LYS A 31 -12.59 10.78 13.13
C LYS A 31 -12.43 12.28 12.78
N GLY A 32 -12.61 12.66 11.52
CA GLY A 32 -12.50 14.03 11.05
C GLY A 32 -11.05 14.45 10.80
N SER A 33 -10.23 14.58 11.84
CA SER A 33 -8.83 15.03 11.74
C SER A 33 -7.82 14.06 12.35
N LEU A 34 -6.58 14.12 11.89
CA LEU A 34 -5.47 13.30 12.39
C LEU A 34 -4.23 14.13 12.66
N ASP A 35 -3.68 13.97 13.86
CA ASP A 35 -2.37 14.51 14.22
C ASP A 35 -1.25 13.62 13.67
N SER A 36 -0.95 13.82 12.39
CA SER A 36 0.02 13.06 11.61
C SER A 36 0.41 13.85 10.38
N ARG A 37 1.68 13.76 9.94
CA ARG A 37 2.11 14.47 8.72
C ARG A 37 1.44 13.94 7.44
N PRO A 38 0.96 14.81 6.54
CA PRO A 38 0.25 14.44 5.31
C PRO A 38 1.14 13.81 4.23
N ASP A 39 2.41 14.19 4.20
CA ASP A 39 3.41 13.88 3.16
C ASP A 39 4.21 12.58 3.44
N HIS A 40 3.83 11.81 4.46
CA HIS A 40 4.43 10.50 4.72
C HIS A 40 4.12 9.51 3.58
N ILE A 41 5.17 8.97 2.96
CA ILE A 41 5.08 8.03 1.83
C ILE A 41 4.72 6.62 2.30
N ILE A 42 3.69 6.06 1.67
CA ILE A 42 3.19 4.70 1.87
C ILE A 42 3.37 3.94 0.55
N ASN A 43 4.04 2.79 0.63
CA ASN A 43 4.14 1.84 -0.48
C ASN A 43 3.09 0.76 -0.27
N GLN A 44 2.37 0.45 -1.34
CA GLN A 44 1.18 -0.36 -1.25
C GLN A 44 1.29 -1.61 -2.13
N ILE A 45 0.46 -2.60 -1.82
CA ILE A 45 0.26 -3.79 -2.63
C ILE A 45 -1.16 -4.31 -2.37
N HIS A 46 -1.86 -4.75 -3.41
CA HIS A 46 -3.13 -5.43 -3.20
C HIS A 46 -2.92 -6.81 -2.53
N TYR A 47 -3.87 -7.27 -1.72
CA TYR A 47 -3.71 -8.55 -1.00
C TYR A 47 -3.57 -9.75 -1.96
N GLU A 48 -4.30 -9.75 -3.08
CA GLU A 48 -4.17 -10.79 -4.12
C GLU A 48 -2.80 -10.76 -4.78
N ASP A 49 -2.19 -9.59 -4.89
CA ASP A 49 -0.85 -9.43 -5.47
C ASP A 49 0.23 -9.90 -4.51
N ALA A 50 0.08 -9.62 -3.22
CA ALA A 50 0.96 -10.20 -2.19
C ALA A 50 0.88 -11.73 -2.19
N ALA A 51 -0.33 -12.30 -2.30
CA ALA A 51 -0.54 -13.75 -2.36
C ALA A 51 0.03 -14.38 -3.64
N SER A 52 -0.24 -13.79 -4.81
CA SER A 52 0.26 -14.31 -6.09
C SER A 52 1.78 -14.20 -6.20
N LEU A 53 2.39 -13.14 -5.67
CA LEU A 53 3.84 -13.00 -5.58
C LEU A 53 4.45 -14.10 -4.69
N ALA A 54 3.86 -14.37 -3.53
CA ALA A 54 4.33 -15.44 -2.65
C ALA A 54 4.30 -16.81 -3.35
N ILE A 55 3.22 -17.11 -4.09
CA ILE A 55 3.11 -18.33 -4.91
C ILE A 55 4.21 -18.36 -5.98
N ALA A 56 4.43 -17.25 -6.69
CA ALA A 56 5.44 -17.17 -7.73
C ALA A 56 6.86 -17.40 -7.18
N ILE A 57 7.18 -16.84 -6.01
CA ILE A 57 8.47 -17.06 -5.31
C ILE A 57 8.63 -18.53 -4.92
N MET A 58 7.59 -19.16 -4.33
CA MET A 58 7.63 -20.56 -3.93
C MET A 58 7.89 -21.50 -5.13
N LYS A 59 7.35 -21.19 -6.31
CA LYS A 59 7.58 -21.96 -7.54
C LYS A 59 9.03 -21.91 -8.03
N LYS A 60 9.76 -20.82 -7.77
CA LYS A 60 11.16 -20.63 -8.22
C LYS A 60 12.20 -21.33 -7.33
N ARG A 61 11.83 -21.71 -6.09
CA ARG A 61 12.69 -22.41 -5.12
C ARG A 61 14.01 -21.69 -4.76
N HIS A 62 14.04 -20.36 -4.85
CA HIS A 62 15.18 -19.57 -4.34
C HIS A 62 15.34 -19.78 -2.82
N ARG A 63 16.59 -19.91 -2.36
CA ARG A 63 16.93 -19.95 -0.92
C ARG A 63 17.63 -18.66 -0.52
N SER A 64 17.30 -18.14 0.67
CA SER A 64 17.98 -16.96 1.25
C SER A 64 17.93 -15.69 0.38
N HIS A 65 16.90 -15.54 -0.45
CA HIS A 65 16.68 -14.33 -1.25
C HIS A 65 15.60 -13.46 -0.62
N ILE A 66 15.74 -12.14 -0.77
CA ILE A 66 14.75 -11.15 -0.32
C ILE A 66 14.07 -10.59 -1.56
N PHE A 67 12.74 -10.66 -1.58
CA PHE A 67 11.90 -10.11 -2.63
C PHE A 67 11.04 -8.99 -2.06
N LEU A 68 10.86 -7.93 -2.83
CA LEU A 68 10.10 -6.74 -2.44
C LEU A 68 8.81 -6.69 -3.25
N GLY A 69 7.67 -6.78 -2.56
CA GLY A 69 6.35 -6.62 -3.17
C GLY A 69 5.81 -5.21 -3.00
N CYS A 70 5.48 -4.56 -4.13
CA CYS A 70 4.70 -3.32 -4.19
C CYS A 70 4.09 -3.11 -5.59
N ASP A 71 3.19 -2.14 -5.72
CA ASP A 71 2.57 -1.70 -6.97
C ASP A 71 3.47 -0.74 -7.81
N ASN A 72 4.60 -0.28 -7.26
CA ASN A 72 5.47 0.77 -7.81
C ASN A 72 4.82 2.16 -7.93
N LYS A 73 3.74 2.43 -7.20
CA LYS A 73 3.03 3.71 -7.18
C LYS A 73 2.94 4.23 -5.74
N PRO A 74 4.07 4.63 -5.13
CA PRO A 74 4.07 5.18 -3.78
C PRO A 74 3.19 6.43 -3.71
N LEU A 75 2.34 6.51 -2.69
CA LEU A 75 1.46 7.64 -2.42
C LEU A 75 1.73 8.18 -1.01
N SER A 76 1.57 9.49 -0.83
CA SER A 76 1.48 10.11 0.48
C SER A 76 0.14 9.79 1.15
N ARG A 77 0.06 10.02 2.47
CA ARG A 77 -1.20 9.91 3.21
C ARG A 77 -2.26 10.86 2.66
N GLN A 78 -1.86 12.07 2.27
CA GLN A 78 -2.78 13.04 1.65
C GLN A 78 -3.34 12.51 0.34
N GLU A 79 -2.48 12.04 -0.57
CA GLU A 79 -2.92 11.50 -1.86
C GLU A 79 -3.86 10.29 -1.68
N ILE A 80 -3.63 9.44 -0.68
CA ILE A 80 -4.56 8.33 -0.35
C ILE A 80 -5.93 8.87 0.06
N MET A 81 -5.98 9.86 0.98
CA MET A 81 -7.25 10.46 1.41
C MET A 81 -7.95 11.18 0.27
N ASP A 82 -7.20 11.83 -0.62
CA ASP A 82 -7.73 12.51 -1.80
C ASP A 82 -8.34 11.51 -2.79
N SER A 83 -7.65 10.40 -3.07
CA SER A 83 -8.20 9.31 -3.89
C SER A 83 -9.46 8.70 -3.25
N VAL A 84 -9.45 8.48 -1.93
CA VAL A 84 -10.61 7.99 -1.20
C VAL A 84 -11.79 8.96 -1.32
N ASN A 85 -11.58 10.26 -1.10
CA ASN A 85 -12.61 11.29 -1.25
C ASN A 85 -13.14 11.36 -2.69
N ARG A 86 -12.27 11.26 -3.69
CA ARG A 86 -12.64 11.25 -5.12
C ARG A 86 -13.45 10.02 -5.52
N SER A 87 -13.25 8.88 -4.85
CA SER A 87 -13.96 7.64 -5.16
C SER A 87 -15.45 7.68 -4.86
N GLY A 88 -15.92 8.65 -4.06
CA GLY A 88 -17.32 8.79 -3.69
C GLY A 88 -17.86 7.65 -2.82
N LYS A 89 -16.99 6.75 -2.33
CA LYS A 89 -17.38 5.58 -1.52
C LYS A 89 -17.85 5.92 -0.10
N PHE A 90 -17.69 7.17 0.34
CA PHE A 90 -18.03 7.62 1.70
C PHE A 90 -18.81 8.94 1.65
N ASP A 91 -19.86 9.04 2.48
CA ASP A 91 -20.73 10.22 2.55
C ASP A 91 -20.06 11.43 3.25
N THR A 92 -19.09 11.14 4.12
CA THR A 92 -18.37 12.14 4.90
C THR A 92 -16.98 12.36 4.32
N LYS A 93 -16.46 13.58 4.49
CA LYS A 93 -15.13 13.97 4.02
C LYS A 93 -14.16 14.05 5.19
N PHE A 94 -12.95 13.57 4.96
CA PHE A 94 -11.84 13.79 5.88
C PHE A 94 -11.53 15.29 5.98
N GLN A 95 -11.42 15.81 7.21
CA GLN A 95 -11.21 17.24 7.46
C GLN A 95 -9.75 17.66 7.27
N GLY A 96 -8.80 16.76 7.53
CA GLY A 96 -7.39 17.00 7.23
C GLY A 96 -6.40 16.49 8.27
N PHE A 97 -5.13 16.60 7.89
CA PHE A 97 -3.98 16.30 8.75
C PHE A 97 -3.53 17.56 9.50
N THR A 98 -3.21 17.44 10.79
CA THR A 98 -2.76 18.58 11.62
C THR A 98 -1.29 18.50 12.04
N GLY A 99 -0.64 17.35 11.85
CA GLY A 99 0.74 17.13 12.25
C GLY A 99 1.74 17.51 11.16
N THR A 100 2.98 17.81 11.56
CA THR A 100 4.11 18.09 10.64
C THR A 100 5.38 17.27 10.97
N ASP A 101 5.42 16.66 12.15
CA ASP A 101 6.57 15.91 12.64
C ASP A 101 6.61 14.45 12.17
N GLY A 102 7.79 13.84 12.27
CA GLY A 102 8.03 12.41 12.00
C GLY A 102 8.71 12.12 10.65
N PRO A 103 9.02 10.85 10.35
CA PRO A 103 9.75 10.48 9.14
C PRO A 103 8.88 10.61 7.88
N LEU A 104 9.51 10.92 6.74
CA LEU A 104 8.85 10.99 5.42
C LEU A 104 8.56 9.62 4.79
N GLY A 105 9.13 8.55 5.33
CA GLY A 105 9.10 7.24 4.69
C GLY A 105 10.11 7.12 3.53
N LYS A 106 9.94 6.09 2.71
CA LYS A 106 10.83 5.77 1.59
C LYS A 106 10.00 5.34 0.38
N ARG A 107 10.44 5.68 -0.83
CA ARG A 107 9.86 5.16 -2.08
C ARG A 107 10.50 3.82 -2.40
N MET A 108 9.66 2.84 -2.73
CA MET A 108 10.07 1.48 -3.04
C MET A 108 9.75 1.16 -4.50
N GLU A 109 10.57 0.29 -5.09
CA GLU A 109 10.42 -0.22 -6.44
C GLU A 109 10.68 -1.73 -6.45
N ASN A 110 10.08 -2.48 -7.36
CA ASN A 110 10.23 -3.94 -7.40
C ASN A 110 10.74 -4.52 -8.73
N SER A 111 11.38 -3.73 -9.58
CA SER A 111 11.91 -4.15 -10.88
C SER A 111 12.75 -5.44 -10.79
N LYS A 112 13.64 -5.53 -9.79
CA LYS A 112 14.45 -6.73 -9.53
C LYS A 112 13.59 -7.97 -9.22
N THR A 113 12.55 -7.81 -8.40
CA THR A 113 11.65 -8.93 -8.06
C THR A 113 10.89 -9.37 -9.31
N ARG A 114 10.39 -8.42 -10.12
CA ARG A 114 9.71 -8.74 -11.38
C ARG A 114 10.61 -9.48 -12.36
N SER A 115 11.86 -9.03 -12.53
CA SER A 115 12.81 -9.68 -13.46
C SER A 115 13.21 -11.09 -13.02
N GLU A 116 13.45 -11.31 -11.72
CA GLU A 116 13.89 -12.62 -11.22
C GLU A 116 12.74 -13.63 -11.17
N ILE A 117 11.55 -13.19 -10.74
CA ILE A 117 10.40 -14.07 -10.56
C ILE A 117 9.57 -14.22 -11.84
N GLY A 118 9.58 -13.23 -12.73
CA GLY A 118 8.67 -13.16 -13.87
C GLY A 118 7.23 -12.92 -13.42
N TRP A 119 7.04 -12.04 -12.43
CA TRP A 119 5.75 -11.72 -11.83
C TRP A 119 5.43 -10.23 -11.99
N GLU A 120 4.14 -9.91 -12.18
CA GLU A 120 3.61 -8.54 -12.17
C GLU A 120 2.30 -8.50 -11.36
N PRO A 121 1.99 -7.37 -10.68
CA PRO A 121 0.73 -7.22 -9.95
C PRO A 121 -0.44 -7.16 -10.93
N LYS A 122 -1.55 -7.78 -10.56
CA LYS A 122 -2.85 -7.66 -11.21
C LYS A 122 -3.48 -6.29 -10.98
N TYR A 123 -3.22 -5.67 -9.82
CA TYR A 123 -3.72 -4.33 -9.48
C TYR A 123 -2.56 -3.33 -9.48
N PRO A 124 -2.32 -2.63 -10.59
CA PRO A 124 -1.09 -1.85 -10.79
C PRO A 124 -1.04 -0.54 -10.00
N SER A 125 -2.16 -0.08 -9.43
CA SER A 125 -2.20 1.08 -8.54
C SER A 125 -3.43 1.10 -7.63
N PHE A 126 -3.34 1.85 -6.54
CA PHE A 126 -4.47 2.08 -5.64
C PHE A 126 -5.62 2.86 -6.30
N SER A 127 -5.30 3.87 -7.10
CA SER A 127 -6.29 4.69 -7.81
C SER A 127 -7.09 3.88 -8.83
N GLU A 128 -6.44 2.99 -9.59
CA GLU A 128 -7.11 2.08 -10.53
C GLU A 128 -8.00 1.07 -9.79
N PHE A 129 -7.55 0.54 -8.65
CA PHE A 129 -8.39 -0.29 -7.79
C PHE A 129 -9.65 0.45 -7.29
N LEU A 130 -9.57 1.77 -7.12
CA LEU A 130 -10.72 2.61 -6.78
C LEU A 130 -11.59 3.00 -8.00
N GLY A 131 -11.15 2.69 -9.23
CA GLY A 131 -11.83 3.08 -10.46
C GLY A 131 -11.64 4.54 -10.85
N LEU A 132 -10.55 5.17 -10.41
CA LEU A 132 -10.26 6.59 -10.65
C LEU A 132 -9.40 6.86 -11.88
N ASP A 133 -8.57 5.88 -12.25
CA ASP A 133 -7.66 5.92 -13.39
C ASP A 133 -8.00 4.74 -14.32
N SER A 134 -7.90 4.97 -15.64
CA SER A 134 -8.24 4.02 -16.71
C SER A 134 -7.01 3.55 -17.48
#